data_AF-A0A0G2HWU6-F1
#
_entry.id   AF-A0A0G2HWU6-F1
#
_cell.length_a   1.000
_cell.length_b   1.000
_cell.length_c   1.000
_cell.angle_alpha   90.00
_cell.angle_beta   90.00
_cell.angle_gamma   90.00
#
_symmetry.space_group_name_H-M   'P 1'
#
loop_
_entity.id
_entity.type
_entity.pdbx_description
1 polymer ?
#
loop_
_entity_poly.entity_id
_entity_poly.type
_entity_poly.pdbx_seq_one_letter_code
_entity_poly.pdbx_strand_id
1 'polypeptide(L)'
;MVICTDCLSDTPLGRRLAQEFEVVAKRTNRLLIPIYLECQVEENMRRLQEAERRVSLKDKIRSPNEAKTVRSDGGSLFIFKTREGLGINITKMLPHEAALKILSYIRDLIDRRNEELINEETTPLEASEPTWG
;
A
#
# COMPACT_ATOMS: atom_id res chain seq x y z
N MET A 1 -1.33 2.15 14.46
CA MET A 1 -0.06 2.48 13.76
C MET A 1 -0.15 1.91 12.35
N VAL A 2 -0.28 2.77 11.34
CA VAL A 2 -0.27 2.39 9.92
C VAL A 2 1.19 2.34 9.46
N ILE A 3 1.62 1.21 8.88
CA ILE A 3 2.97 1.08 8.33
C ILE A 3 2.88 1.35 6.82
N CYS A 4 3.38 2.51 6.39
CA CYS A 4 3.57 2.80 4.98
C CYS A 4 4.85 2.10 4.52
N THR A 5 4.71 1.10 3.65
CA THR A 5 5.86 0.40 3.07
C THR A 5 6.24 1.04 1.74
N ASP A 6 7.52 0.93 1.40
CA ASP A 6 8.09 1.49 0.20
C ASP A 6 7.48 0.87 -1.07
N CYS A 7 7.71 1.49 -2.23
CA CYS A 7 7.29 0.92 -3.51
C CYS A 7 7.97 -0.43 -3.76
N LEU A 8 7.21 -1.53 -3.75
CA LEU A 8 7.73 -2.87 -4.01
C LEU A 8 7.57 -3.23 -5.49
N SER A 9 8.68 -3.51 -6.17
CA SER A 9 8.65 -4.00 -7.55
C SER A 9 8.19 -5.47 -7.61
N ASP A 10 7.60 -5.87 -8.73
CA ASP A 10 7.19 -7.25 -9.00
C ASP A 10 8.37 -8.14 -9.45
N THR A 11 9.46 -8.07 -8.69
CA THR A 11 10.62 -8.93 -8.83
C THR A 11 10.56 -10.05 -7.78
N PRO A 12 11.32 -11.16 -7.92
CA PRO A 12 11.36 -12.20 -6.90
C PRO A 12 11.67 -11.65 -5.49
N LEU A 13 12.58 -10.67 -5.39
CA LEU A 13 12.91 -10.02 -4.13
C LEU A 13 11.75 -9.15 -3.60
N GLY A 14 11.14 -8.33 -4.46
CA GLY A 14 10.02 -7.48 -4.05
C GLY A 14 8.78 -8.27 -3.65
N ARG A 15 8.48 -9.38 -4.35
CA ARG A 15 7.41 -10.32 -3.97
C ARG A 15 7.64 -10.94 -2.60
N ARG A 16 8.88 -11.39 -2.33
CA ARG A 16 9.23 -11.97 -1.02
C ARG A 16 9.06 -10.95 0.10
N LEU A 17 9.57 -9.73 -0.09
CA LEU A 17 9.44 -8.67 0.91
C LEU A 17 7.96 -8.28 1.15
N ALA A 18 7.14 -8.25 0.09
CA ALA A 18 5.70 -8.02 0.21
C ALA A 18 5.01 -9.10 1.06
N GLN A 19 5.36 -10.37 0.84
CA GLN A 19 4.85 -11.49 1.63
C GLN A 19 5.28 -11.40 3.10
N GLU A 20 6.50 -10.95 3.38
CA GLU A 20 6.98 -10.75 4.76
C GLU A 20 6.13 -9.69 5.50
N PHE A 21 5.74 -8.60 4.83
CA PHE A 21 4.82 -7.62 5.42
C PHE A 21 3.45 -8.22 5.74
N GLU A 22 2.90 -9.05 4.84
CA GLU A 22 1.64 -9.75 5.08
C GLU A 22 1.73 -10.71 6.27
N VAL A 23 2.81 -11.48 6.38
CA VAL A 23 3.06 -12.39 7.50
C VAL A 23 3.15 -11.61 8.82
N VAL A 24 3.91 -10.51 8.85
CA VAL A 24 4.07 -9.69 10.05
C VAL A 24 2.75 -9.02 10.45
N ALA A 25 1.99 -8.48 9.49
CA ALA A 25 0.68 -7.88 9.73
C ALA A 25 -0.28 -8.90 10.34
N LYS A 26 -0.36 -10.11 9.77
CA LYS A 26 -1.16 -11.21 10.30
C LYS A 26 -0.73 -11.61 11.70
N ARG A 27 0.57 -11.83 11.92
CA ARG A 27 1.14 -12.23 13.23
C ARG A 27 0.88 -11.19 14.33
N THR A 28 0.83 -9.92 13.97
CA THR A 28 0.63 -8.82 14.93
C THR A 28 -0.83 -8.35 15.04
N ASN A 29 -1.76 -9.03 14.37
CA ASN A 29 -3.17 -8.63 14.23
C ASN A 29 -3.33 -7.16 13.81
N ARG A 30 -2.54 -6.72 12.83
CA ARG A 30 -2.55 -5.36 12.29
C ARG A 30 -3.07 -5.36 10.86
N LEU A 31 -3.77 -4.28 10.50
CA LEU A 31 -4.16 -4.03 9.12
C LEU A 31 -2.91 -3.76 8.25
N LEU A 32 -2.85 -4.45 7.12
CA LEU A 32 -1.95 -4.12 6.01
C LEU A 32 -2.81 -3.55 4.89
N ILE A 33 -2.55 -2.28 4.52
CA ILE A 33 -3.35 -1.53 3.56
C ILE A 33 -2.47 -1.18 2.36
N PRO A 34 -2.59 -1.91 1.23
CA PRO A 34 -1.86 -1.58 0.00
C PRO A 34 -2.41 -0.29 -0.64
N ILE A 35 -1.53 0.63 -1.00
CA ILE A 35 -1.86 1.85 -1.75
C ILE A 35 -1.03 1.87 -3.04
N TYR A 36 -1.70 1.90 -4.17
CA TYR A 36 -1.09 1.85 -5.50
C TYR A 36 -1.26 3.20 -6.19
N LEU A 37 -0.16 3.89 -6.45
CA LEU A 37 -0.16 5.18 -7.13
C LEU A 37 0.33 5.03 -8.56
N GLU A 38 -0.55 5.28 -9.52
CA GLU A 38 -0.24 5.26 -10.93
C GLU A 38 -0.03 6.67 -11.47
N CYS A 39 1.06 6.88 -12.20
CA CYS A 39 1.35 8.14 -12.86
C CYS A 39 1.87 7.86 -14.27
N GLN A 40 1.39 8.61 -15.26
CA GLN A 40 1.96 8.60 -16.60
C GLN A 40 3.43 9.08 -16.54
N VAL A 41 4.27 8.51 -17.41
CA VAL A 41 5.72 8.76 -17.39
C VAL A 41 6.01 10.24 -17.60
N GLU A 42 5.33 10.85 -18.57
CA GLU A 42 5.52 12.24 -18.98
C GLU A 42 5.24 13.19 -17.82
N GLU A 43 4.13 12.97 -17.11
CA GLU A 43 3.79 13.75 -15.92
C GLU A 43 4.75 13.49 -14.77
N ASN A 44 5.13 12.23 -14.52
CA ASN A 44 6.08 11.91 -13.46
C ASN A 44 7.42 12.63 -13.69
N MET A 45 7.88 12.69 -14.94
CA MET A 45 9.09 13.42 -15.31
C MET A 45 8.93 14.94 -15.17
N ARG A 46 7.78 15.49 -15.56
CA ARG A 46 7.45 16.91 -15.36
C ARG A 46 7.55 17.27 -13.86
N ARG A 47 6.93 16.48 -12.98
CA ARG A 47 6.97 16.66 -11.52
C ARG A 47 8.37 16.47 -10.92
N LEU A 48 9.21 15.63 -11.52
CA LEU A 48 10.59 15.43 -11.08
C LEU A 48 11.46 16.67 -11.37
N GLN A 49 11.17 17.39 -12.45
CA GLN A 49 11.89 18.59 -12.86
C GLN A 49 11.47 19.86 -12.09
N GLU A 50 10.26 19.87 -11.53
CA GLU A 50 9.76 20.96 -10.68
C GLU A 50 10.53 21.04 -9.34
N ALA A 51 10.82 22.28 -8.93
CA ALA A 51 11.89 22.65 -8.01
C ALA A 51 11.85 22.01 -6.60
N GLU A 52 10.68 21.56 -6.14
CA GLU A 52 10.49 21.07 -4.76
C GLU A 52 11.21 19.75 -4.46
N ARG A 53 11.61 18.98 -5.47
CA ARG A 53 12.37 17.73 -5.24
C ARG A 53 13.88 17.90 -5.24
N ARG A 54 14.43 19.07 -5.60
CA ARG A 54 15.89 19.28 -5.74
C ARG A 54 16.70 19.08 -4.47
N VAL A 55 16.08 19.18 -3.29
CA VAL A 55 16.76 19.08 -2.00
C VAL A 55 16.99 17.62 -1.54
N SER A 56 16.35 16.63 -2.16
CA SER A 56 16.37 15.20 -1.75
C SER A 56 16.68 14.23 -2.91
N LEU A 57 17.58 14.63 -3.81
CA LEU A 57 17.83 13.91 -5.08
C LEU A 57 18.93 12.83 -5.04
N LYS A 58 19.60 12.59 -3.91
CA LYS A 58 20.78 11.71 -3.92
C LYS A 58 20.48 10.29 -4.43
N ASP A 59 19.29 9.75 -4.14
CA ASP A 59 18.95 8.35 -4.42
C ASP A 59 17.75 8.14 -5.38
N LYS A 60 17.26 9.21 -6.01
CA LYS A 60 16.07 9.13 -6.90
C LYS A 60 16.50 9.08 -8.36
N ILE A 61 15.77 8.29 -9.17
CA ILE A 61 15.90 8.23 -10.64
C ILE A 61 15.89 9.64 -11.21
N ARG A 62 16.92 10.02 -11.97
CA ARG A 62 17.18 11.42 -12.35
C ARG A 62 16.91 11.71 -13.81
N SER A 63 16.84 10.68 -14.66
CA SER A 63 16.64 10.86 -16.09
C SER A 63 15.38 10.16 -16.61
N PRO A 64 14.71 10.73 -17.63
CA PRO A 64 13.61 10.06 -18.32
C PRO A 64 14.00 8.69 -18.88
N ASN A 65 15.26 8.55 -19.28
CA ASN A 65 15.78 7.30 -19.81
C ASN A 65 15.91 6.25 -18.71
N GLU A 66 16.44 6.59 -17.53
CA GLU A 66 16.44 5.67 -16.37
C GLU A 66 15.02 5.29 -15.93
N ALA A 67 14.08 6.25 -15.90
CA ALA A 67 12.70 5.98 -15.54
C ALA A 67 12.00 5.04 -16.54
N LYS A 68 12.29 5.24 -17.84
CA LYS A 68 11.84 4.35 -18.91
C LYS A 68 12.51 2.99 -18.82
N THR A 69 13.81 2.91 -18.56
CA THR A 69 14.55 1.65 -18.38
C THR A 69 13.99 0.85 -17.22
N VAL A 70 13.80 1.45 -16.04
CA VAL A 70 13.20 0.77 -14.88
C VAL A 70 11.79 0.26 -15.19
N ARG A 71 10.97 1.07 -15.87
CA ARG A 71 9.61 0.66 -16.25
C ARG A 71 9.59 -0.40 -17.37
N SER A 72 10.56 -0.37 -18.28
CA SER A 72 10.67 -1.28 -19.44
C SER A 72 11.33 -2.62 -19.09
N ASP A 73 12.25 -2.62 -18.11
CA ASP A 73 12.95 -3.82 -17.61
C ASP A 73 12.08 -4.68 -16.67
N GLY A 74 10.78 -4.44 -16.65
CA GLY A 74 9.84 -5.18 -15.79
C GLY A 74 9.66 -4.58 -14.40
N GLY A 75 9.92 -3.27 -14.21
CA GLY A 75 9.53 -2.53 -13.01
C GLY A 75 8.02 -2.30 -12.95
N SER A 76 7.23 -3.37 -12.97
CA SER A 76 5.85 -3.34 -12.54
C SER A 76 5.80 -3.28 -11.01
N LEU A 77 4.80 -2.59 -10.48
CA LEU A 77 4.53 -2.57 -9.06
C LEU A 77 3.96 -3.94 -8.66
N PHE A 78 4.40 -4.49 -7.53
CA PHE A 78 3.78 -5.68 -6.97
C PHE A 78 2.36 -5.35 -6.47
N ILE A 79 1.38 -6.13 -6.91
CA ILE A 79 -0.01 -6.01 -6.50
C ILE A 79 -0.42 -7.26 -5.71
N PHE A 80 -0.94 -7.06 -4.50
CA PHE A 80 -1.50 -8.15 -3.70
C PHE A 80 -2.81 -8.62 -4.36
N LYS A 81 -2.84 -9.86 -4.84
CA LYS A 81 -4.04 -10.40 -5.53
C LYS A 81 -5.20 -10.70 -4.58
N THR A 82 -4.91 -10.96 -3.31
CA THR A 82 -5.85 -11.44 -2.30
C THR A 82 -6.20 -10.38 -1.26
N ARG A 83 -5.76 -9.13 -1.43
CA ARG A 83 -6.06 -8.02 -0.51
C ARG A 83 -6.70 -6.88 -1.25
N GLU A 84 -7.73 -6.30 -0.64
CA GLU A 84 -8.23 -4.99 -1.06
C GLU A 84 -7.15 -3.94 -0.81
N GLY A 85 -6.94 -3.09 -1.81
CA GLY A 85 -6.04 -1.95 -1.77
C GLY A 85 -6.61 -0.79 -2.56
N LEU A 86 -6.07 0.40 -2.34
CA LEU A 86 -6.51 1.60 -3.04
C LEU A 86 -5.61 1.87 -4.24
N GLY A 87 -6.16 1.76 -5.44
CA GLY A 87 -5.52 2.24 -6.67
C GLY A 87 -5.90 3.69 -6.96
N ILE A 88 -4.93 4.57 -7.17
CA ILE A 88 -5.15 5.98 -7.53
C ILE A 88 -4.30 6.34 -8.75
N ASN A 89 -4.96 6.78 -9.82
CA ASN A 89 -4.28 7.47 -10.91
C ASN A 89 -4.06 8.94 -10.52
N ILE A 90 -2.80 9.30 -10.26
CA ILE A 90 -2.41 10.63 -9.79
C ILE A 90 -1.93 11.54 -10.93
N THR A 91 -2.04 11.10 -12.19
CA THR A 91 -1.49 11.83 -13.36
C THR A 91 -1.96 13.28 -13.45
N LYS A 92 -3.25 13.55 -13.17
CA LYS A 92 -3.79 14.92 -13.21
C LYS A 92 -4.19 15.44 -11.83
N MET A 93 -3.76 14.74 -10.78
CA MET A 93 -4.18 14.99 -9.41
C MET A 93 -3.11 15.75 -8.64
N LEU A 94 -3.52 16.77 -7.89
CA LEU A 94 -2.63 17.48 -6.98
C LEU A 94 -2.25 16.57 -5.80
N PRO A 95 -1.04 16.71 -5.22
CA PRO A 95 -0.61 15.86 -4.11
C PRO A 95 -1.57 15.83 -2.93
N HIS A 96 -2.18 16.97 -2.58
CA HIS A 96 -3.13 17.07 -1.47
C HIS A 96 -4.44 16.31 -1.75
N GLU A 97 -4.93 16.30 -2.99
CA GLU A 97 -6.12 15.55 -3.37
C GLU A 97 -5.89 14.05 -3.25
N ALA A 98 -4.71 13.57 -3.68
CA ALA A 98 -4.31 12.18 -3.53
C ALA A 98 -4.22 11.80 -2.04
N ALA A 99 -3.62 12.66 -1.21
CA ALA A 99 -3.52 12.46 0.23
C ALA A 99 -4.91 12.37 0.90
N LEU A 100 -5.86 13.22 0.52
CA LEU A 100 -7.23 13.19 1.04
C LEU A 100 -7.94 11.88 0.67
N LYS A 101 -7.77 11.38 -0.56
CA LYS A 101 -8.32 10.08 -0.97
C LYS A 101 -7.75 8.92 -0.16
N ILE A 102 -6.44 8.91 0.05
CA ILE A 102 -5.77 7.90 0.88
C ILE A 102 -6.28 7.98 2.32
N LEU A 103 -6.38 9.18 2.89
CA LEU A 103 -6.86 9.38 4.25
C LEU A 103 -8.30 8.90 4.43
N SER A 104 -9.20 9.24 3.49
CA SER A 104 -10.59 8.78 3.53
C SER A 104 -10.65 7.26 3.52
N TYR A 105 -9.96 6.62 2.58
CA TYR A 105 -9.94 5.16 2.45
C TYR A 105 -9.40 4.46 3.70
N ILE A 106 -8.34 4.99 4.31
CA ILE A 106 -7.78 4.44 5.54
C ILE A 106 -8.76 4.57 6.71
N ARG A 107 -9.47 5.69 6.82
CA ARG A 107 -10.50 5.89 7.86
C ARG A 107 -11.62 4.86 7.73
N ASP A 108 -12.17 4.72 6.53
CA ASP A 108 -13.25 3.76 6.27
C ASP A 108 -12.82 2.31 6.58
N LEU A 109 -11.56 1.95 6.34
CA LEU A 109 -11.01 0.64 6.70
C LEU A 109 -10.82 0.47 8.21
N ILE A 110 -10.39 1.51 8.92
CA ILE A 110 -10.23 1.47 10.37
C ILE A 110 -11.59 1.32 11.04
N ASP A 111 -12.59 2.07 10.58
CA ASP A 111 -13.94 2.03 11.15
C ASP A 111 -14.55 0.63 10.98
N ARG A 112 -14.48 0.05 9.76
CA ARG A 112 -14.89 -1.35 9.52
C ARG A 112 -14.16 -2.35 10.42
N ARG A 113 -12.84 -2.22 10.56
CA ARG A 113 -12.07 -3.16 11.41
C ARG A 113 -12.41 -3.01 12.89
N ASN A 114 -12.69 -1.80 13.35
CA ASN A 114 -13.13 -1.58 14.73
C ASN A 114 -14.49 -2.24 14.98
N GLU A 115 -15.43 -2.13 14.05
CA GLU A 115 -16.72 -2.83 14.13
C GLU A 115 -16.55 -4.36 14.15
N GLU A 116 -15.70 -4.92 13.29
CA GLU A 116 -15.38 -6.35 13.31
C GLU A 116 -14.81 -6.82 14.65
N LEU A 117 -13.86 -6.07 15.22
CA LEU A 117 -13.25 -6.41 16.51
C LEU A 117 -14.25 -6.36 17.67
N ILE A 118 -15.14 -5.35 17.68
CA ILE A 118 -16.22 -5.25 18.68
C ILE A 118 -17.18 -6.45 18.57
N ASN A 119 -17.52 -6.87 17.35
CA ASN A 119 -18.39 -8.02 17.12
C ASN A 119 -17.71 -9.35 17.49
N GLU A 120 -16.41 -9.51 17.20
CA GLU A 120 -15.61 -10.67 17.64
C GLU A 120 -15.57 -10.79 19.18
N GLU A 121 -15.40 -9.68 19.90
CA GLU A 121 -15.41 -9.67 21.39
C GLU A 121 -16.78 -9.97 22.01
N THR A 122 -17.86 -9.68 21.30
CA THR A 122 -19.24 -9.87 21.78
C THR A 122 -19.90 -11.15 21.30
N THR A 123 -19.21 -11.95 20.48
CA THR A 123 -19.69 -13.26 20.06
C THR A 123 -19.67 -14.20 21.27
N PRO A 124 -20.81 -14.81 21.68
CA PRO A 124 -20.82 -15.75 22.78
C PRO A 124 -19.85 -16.90 22.48
N LEU A 125 -18.96 -17.22 23.43
CA LEU A 125 -18.26 -18.49 23.41
C LEU A 125 -19.33 -19.58 23.32
N GLU A 126 -19.43 -20.27 22.18
CA GLU A 126 -20.23 -21.49 22.10
C GLU A 126 -19.68 -22.41 23.19
N ALA A 127 -20.44 -22.52 24.28
CA ALA A 127 -20.15 -23.43 25.35
C ALA A 127 -20.29 -24.82 24.75
N SER A 128 -19.15 -25.41 24.34
CA SER A 128 -19.10 -26.85 24.13
C SER A 128 -19.45 -27.47 25.48
N GLU A 129 -20.67 -27.97 25.61
CA GLU A 129 -21.07 -28.70 26.80
C GLU A 129 -20.05 -29.83 27.02
N PRO A 130 -19.42 -29.93 28.20
CA PRO A 130 -18.48 -30.99 28.46
C PRO A 130 -19.24 -32.31 28.39
N THR A 131 -18.92 -33.13 27.39
CA THR A 131 -19.37 -34.52 27.31
C THR A 131 -18.69 -35.30 28.42
N TRP A 132 -19.35 -35.40 29.58
CA TRP A 132 -19.01 -36.38 30.59
C TRP A 132 -19.57 -37.74 30.13
N GLY A 133 -18.72 -38.52 29.47
CA GLY A 133 -18.94 -39.92 29.13
C GLY A 133 -17.93 -40.81 29.83
#